data_AF-A0A0U5IP48-F1
#
_entry.id   AF-A0A0U5IP48-F1
#
_cell.length_a   1.000
_cell.length_b   1.000
_cell.length_c   1.000
_cell.angle_alpha   90.00
_cell.angle_beta   90.00
_cell.angle_gamma   90.00
#
_symmetry.space_group_name_H-M   'P 1'
#
loop_
_entity.id
_entity.type
_entity.pdbx_description
1 polymer ?
#
loop_
_entity_poly.entity_id
_entity_poly.type
_entity_poly.pdbx_seq_one_letter_code
_entity_poly.pdbx_strand_id
1 'polypeptide(L)'
;MNWVDYAILGVILLSALVGVGRGLIREVLSLGVWIAAILVAWLFHREVAELLVPYLSQPSVRLAAAFIGLILGTLVLGAILGALLSALIESTGLSAVDRVLGLVFGAARGVVIVAMAVYLAALTPMPEDSWWQESRLIGQFQTVAGWLIGLVPEEVQARVKSL
;
A
#
# COMPACT_ATOMS: atom_id res chain seq x y z
N MET A 1 -7.34 27.67 6.13
CA MET A 1 -6.42 26.52 6.20
C MET A 1 -6.08 26.33 7.66
N ASN A 2 -6.23 25.12 8.16
CA ASN A 2 -6.03 24.81 9.57
C ASN A 2 -5.00 23.68 9.72
N TRP A 3 -4.83 23.19 10.95
CA TRP A 3 -3.79 22.20 11.27
C TRP A 3 -3.90 20.90 10.44
N VAL A 4 -5.11 20.46 10.08
CA VAL A 4 -5.28 19.24 9.26
C VAL A 4 -4.82 19.46 7.82
N ASP A 5 -4.99 20.66 7.25
CA ASP A 5 -4.46 20.96 5.92
C ASP A 5 -2.93 20.85 5.90
N TYR A 6 -2.26 21.33 6.95
CA TYR A 6 -0.81 21.18 7.10
C TYR A 6 -0.39 19.72 7.33
N ALA A 7 -1.18 18.94 8.07
CA ALA A 7 -0.93 17.51 8.23
C ALA A 7 -1.03 16.76 6.91
N ILE A 8 -2.06 17.05 6.10
CA ILE A 8 -2.25 16.48 4.76
C ILE A 8 -1.04 16.78 3.87
N LEU A 9 -0.64 18.05 3.78
CA LEU A 9 0.53 18.47 3.00
C LEU A 9 1.81 17.82 3.52
N GLY A 10 1.94 17.69 4.85
CA GLY A 10 3.06 17.01 5.50
C GLY A 10 3.18 15.54 5.10
N VAL A 11 2.07 14.79 5.09
CA VAL A 11 2.06 13.39 4.66
C VAL A 11 2.44 13.25 3.18
N ILE A 12 1.89 14.09 2.31
CA ILE A 12 2.20 14.06 0.87
C ILE A 12 3.67 14.41 0.64
N LEU A 13 4.17 15.46 1.29
CA LEU A 13 5.56 15.88 1.19
C LEU A 13 6.51 14.78 1.70
N LEU A 14 6.24 14.21 2.88
CA LEU A 14 7.03 13.11 3.42
C LEU A 14 7.03 11.91 2.47
N SER A 15 5.87 11.55 1.93
CA SER A 15 5.75 10.45 0.97
C SER A 15 6.54 10.73 -0.31
N ALA A 16 6.52 11.96 -0.82
CA ALA A 16 7.31 12.38 -1.97
C ALA A 16 8.82 12.34 -1.70
N LEU A 17 9.27 12.81 -0.52
CA LEU A 17 10.68 12.77 -0.11
C LEU A 17 11.18 11.33 0.06
N VAL A 18 10.37 10.44 0.63
CA VAL A 18 10.67 9.01 0.67
C VAL A 18 10.79 8.43 -0.74
N GLY A 19 9.92 8.85 -1.66
CA GLY A 19 9.98 8.45 -3.07
C GLY A 19 11.26 8.92 -3.77
N VAL A 20 11.75 10.14 -3.50
CA VAL A 20 13.07 10.60 -3.97
C VAL A 20 14.20 9.74 -3.43
N GLY A 21 14.16 9.39 -2.13
CA GLY A 21 15.19 8.59 -1.49
C GLY A 21 15.24 7.13 -1.99
N ARG A 22 14.08 6.57 -2.37
CA ARG A 22 13.97 5.19 -2.86
C ARG A 22 14.09 5.07 -4.38
N GLY A 23 13.61 6.05 -5.13
CA GLY A 23 13.47 5.97 -6.59
C GLY A 23 12.23 5.19 -7.03
N LEU A 24 11.70 5.51 -8.21
CA LEU A 24 10.50 4.88 -8.77
C LEU A 24 10.68 3.37 -8.90
N ILE A 25 11.81 2.92 -9.43
CA ILE A 25 12.00 1.51 -9.80
C ILE A 25 11.96 0.62 -8.57
N ARG A 26 12.62 1.02 -7.48
CA ARG A 26 12.55 0.28 -6.21
C ARG A 26 11.12 0.21 -5.68
N GLU A 27 10.36 1.27 -5.85
CA GLU A 27 8.99 1.34 -5.37
C GLU A 27 8.04 0.45 -6.17
N VAL A 28 8.15 0.46 -7.49
CA VAL A 28 7.39 -0.42 -8.40
C VAL A 28 7.79 -1.88 -8.19
N LEU A 29 9.08 -2.20 -8.06
CA LEU A 29 9.55 -3.55 -7.78
C LEU A 29 9.00 -4.06 -6.44
N SER A 30 9.05 -3.23 -5.40
CA SER A 30 8.49 -3.59 -4.09
C SER A 30 6.99 -3.90 -4.17
N LEU A 31 6.21 -3.07 -4.87
CA LEU A 31 4.78 -3.33 -5.06
C LEU A 31 4.53 -4.59 -5.88
N GLY A 32 5.29 -4.81 -6.95
CA GLY A 32 5.22 -6.02 -7.75
C GLY A 32 5.52 -7.28 -6.93
N VAL A 33 6.52 -7.22 -6.04
CA VAL A 33 6.88 -8.31 -5.11
C VAL A 33 5.77 -8.57 -4.11
N TRP A 34 5.12 -7.55 -3.57
CA TRP A 34 3.95 -7.72 -2.69
C TRP A 34 2.77 -8.39 -3.40
N ILE A 35 2.45 -7.94 -4.62
CA ILE A 35 1.40 -8.54 -5.44
C ILE A 35 1.74 -10.02 -5.73
N ALA A 36 2.97 -10.29 -6.16
CA ALA A 36 3.44 -11.64 -6.43
C ALA A 36 3.38 -12.52 -5.16
N ALA A 37 3.78 -12.01 -4.00
CA ALA A 37 3.72 -12.73 -2.74
C ALA A 37 2.30 -13.14 -2.36
N ILE A 38 1.33 -12.23 -2.51
CA ILE A 38 -0.08 -12.53 -2.26
C ILE A 38 -0.61 -13.54 -3.28
N LEU A 39 -0.28 -13.39 -4.57
CA LEU A 39 -0.72 -14.32 -5.61
C LEU A 39 -0.15 -15.73 -5.40
N VAL A 40 1.14 -15.84 -5.10
CA VAL A 40 1.80 -17.12 -4.79
C VAL A 40 1.17 -17.76 -3.56
N ALA A 41 0.96 -17.00 -2.49
CA ALA A 41 0.29 -17.51 -1.29
C ALA A 41 -1.14 -17.98 -1.61
N TRP A 42 -1.91 -17.19 -2.36
CA TRP A 42 -3.28 -17.55 -2.72
C TRP A 42 -3.36 -18.81 -3.59
N LEU A 43 -2.43 -18.98 -4.53
CA LEU A 43 -2.40 -20.14 -5.40
C LEU A 43 -1.89 -21.41 -4.74
N PHE A 44 -0.87 -21.33 -3.86
CA PHE A 44 -0.13 -22.50 -3.38
C PHE A 44 -0.29 -22.82 -1.88
N HIS A 45 -1.06 -22.03 -1.11
CA HIS A 45 -1.19 -22.26 0.34
C HIS A 45 -1.76 -23.62 0.71
N ARG A 46 -2.57 -24.27 -0.14
CA ARG A 46 -3.19 -25.56 0.17
C ARG A 46 -2.18 -26.69 0.07
N GLU A 47 -1.41 -26.70 -1.01
CA GLU A 47 -0.34 -27.65 -1.30
C GLU A 47 0.75 -27.55 -0.22
N VAL A 48 1.16 -26.34 0.14
CA VAL A 48 2.14 -26.13 1.22
C VAL A 48 1.56 -26.53 2.58
N ALA A 49 0.26 -26.34 2.81
CA ALA A 49 -0.38 -26.80 4.03
C ALA A 49 -0.39 -28.33 4.14
N GLU A 50 -0.36 -29.10 3.05
CA GLU A 50 -0.25 -30.57 3.12
C GLU A 50 1.13 -31.01 3.62
N LEU A 51 2.19 -30.31 3.24
CA LEU A 51 3.56 -30.57 3.72
C LEU A 51 3.70 -30.35 5.24
N LEU A 52 2.81 -29.54 5.81
CA LEU A 52 2.81 -29.20 7.23
C LEU A 52 2.00 -30.17 8.10
N VAL A 53 1.32 -31.18 7.52
CA VAL A 53 0.56 -32.21 8.27
C VAL A 53 1.37 -32.86 9.40
N PRO A 54 2.65 -33.23 9.22
CA PRO A 54 3.41 -33.89 10.27
C PRO A 54 3.75 -32.96 11.45
N TYR A 55 3.68 -31.64 11.26
CA TYR A 55 4.14 -30.64 12.22
C TYR A 55 3.00 -29.90 12.91
N LEU A 56 1.86 -29.74 12.25
CA LEU A 56 0.71 -28.96 12.73
C LEU A 56 -0.58 -29.77 12.65
N SER A 57 -1.16 -30.09 13.81
CA SER A 57 -2.39 -30.88 13.93
C SER A 57 -3.64 -30.10 13.51
N GLN A 58 -3.72 -28.80 13.81
CA GLN A 58 -4.90 -27.98 13.54
C GLN A 58 -4.95 -27.52 12.07
N PRO A 59 -6.00 -27.86 11.29
CA PRO A 59 -6.07 -27.51 9.86
C PRO A 59 -6.05 -26.00 9.57
N SER A 60 -6.71 -25.19 10.39
CA SER A 60 -6.76 -23.73 10.21
C SER A 60 -5.38 -23.09 10.43
N VAL A 61 -4.66 -23.52 11.46
CA VAL A 61 -3.30 -23.04 11.77
C VAL A 61 -2.34 -23.39 10.64
N ARG A 62 -2.52 -24.57 10.05
CA ARG A 62 -1.69 -25.07 8.95
C ARG A 62 -1.85 -24.25 7.67
N LEU A 63 -3.09 -23.94 7.29
CA LEU A 63 -3.38 -23.05 6.15
C LEU A 63 -2.82 -21.64 6.39
N ALA A 64 -3.00 -21.09 7.58
CA ALA A 64 -2.47 -19.78 7.94
C ALA A 64 -0.93 -19.76 7.88
N ALA A 65 -0.28 -20.78 8.45
CA ALA A 65 1.17 -20.91 8.45
C ALA A 65 1.73 -21.05 7.02
N ALA A 66 1.10 -21.87 6.17
CA ALA A 66 1.47 -22.01 4.77
C ALA A 66 1.34 -20.70 3.98
N PHE A 67 0.21 -20.00 4.14
CA PHE A 67 -0.04 -18.73 3.48
C PHE A 67 0.98 -17.66 3.92
N ILE A 68 1.19 -17.50 5.22
CA ILE A 68 2.18 -16.55 5.78
C ILE A 68 3.59 -16.93 5.34
N GLY A 69 3.95 -18.21 5.40
CA GLY A 69 5.26 -18.70 4.98
C GLY A 69 5.56 -18.42 3.51
N LEU A 70 4.57 -18.61 2.63
CA LEU A 70 4.69 -18.28 1.21
C LEU A 70 4.85 -16.78 0.97
N ILE A 71 4.10 -15.93 1.68
CA ILE A 71 4.28 -14.48 1.61
C ILE A 71 5.71 -14.12 2.02
N LEU A 72 6.14 -14.53 3.22
CA LEU A 72 7.46 -14.17 3.75
C LEU A 72 8.58 -14.68 2.85
N GLY A 73 8.50 -15.94 2.37
CA GLY A 73 9.48 -16.50 1.45
C GLY A 73 9.56 -15.72 0.15
N THR A 74 8.42 -15.38 -0.44
CA THR A 74 8.38 -14.60 -1.70
C THR A 74 8.88 -13.17 -1.50
N LEU A 75 8.57 -12.53 -0.38
CA LEU A 75 9.07 -11.19 -0.04
C LEU A 75 10.60 -11.20 0.13
N VAL A 76 11.16 -12.21 0.80
CA VAL A 76 12.62 -12.34 0.97
C VAL A 76 13.30 -12.53 -0.38
N LEU A 77 12.80 -13.43 -1.22
CA LEU A 77 13.33 -13.64 -2.57
C LEU A 77 13.22 -12.38 -3.42
N GLY A 78 12.06 -11.72 -3.39
CA GLY A 78 11.82 -10.47 -4.10
C GLY A 78 12.71 -9.33 -3.62
N ALA A 79 13.02 -9.24 -2.32
CA ALA A 79 13.95 -8.25 -1.78
C ALA A 79 15.38 -8.48 -2.28
N ILE A 80 15.84 -9.74 -2.32
CA ILE A 80 17.16 -10.09 -2.86
C ILE A 80 17.24 -9.69 -4.35
N LEU A 81 16.26 -10.11 -5.15
CA LEU A 81 16.19 -9.77 -6.58
C LEU A 81 16.10 -8.25 -6.80
N GLY A 82 15.28 -7.57 -6.02
CA GLY A 82 15.11 -6.12 -6.07
C GLY A 82 16.41 -5.38 -5.76
N ALA A 83 17.19 -5.85 -4.79
CA ALA A 83 18.50 -5.28 -4.46
C ALA A 83 19.49 -5.43 -5.62
N LEU A 84 19.52 -6.61 -6.27
CA LEU A 84 20.37 -6.86 -7.45
C LEU A 84 19.99 -5.96 -8.62
N LEU A 85 18.71 -5.87 -8.94
CA LEU A 85 18.21 -4.98 -10.01
C LEU A 85 18.54 -3.51 -9.71
N SER A 86 18.37 -3.09 -8.46
CA SER A 86 18.71 -1.74 -8.03
C SER A 86 20.18 -1.40 -8.26
N ALA A 87 21.08 -2.33 -7.91
CA ALA A 87 22.51 -2.16 -8.13
C ALA A 87 22.87 -2.03 -9.62
N LEU A 88 22.18 -2.79 -10.49
CA LEU A 88 22.35 -2.68 -11.94
C LEU A 88 21.91 -1.30 -12.46
N ILE A 89 20.78 -0.79 -11.99
CA ILE A 89 20.25 0.51 -12.43
C ILE A 89 21.16 1.65 -11.99
N GLU A 90 21.69 1.59 -10.78
CA GLU A 90 22.65 2.59 -10.28
C GLU A 90 23.89 2.70 -11.18
N SER A 91 24.30 1.61 -11.82
CA SER A 91 25.43 1.60 -12.76
C SER A 91 25.14 2.31 -14.11
N THR A 92 23.87 2.52 -14.47
CA THR A 92 23.47 3.09 -15.77
C THR A 92 23.44 4.63 -15.81
N GLY A 93 23.63 5.31 -14.69
CA GLY A 93 23.56 6.78 -14.62
C GLY A 93 22.14 7.37 -14.67
N LEU A 94 21.09 6.54 -14.82
CA LEU A 94 19.68 6.97 -14.83
C LEU A 94 19.11 7.33 -13.45
N SER A 95 19.94 7.33 -12.40
CA SER A 95 19.49 7.55 -11.02
C SER A 95 18.77 8.89 -10.82
N ALA A 96 19.15 9.95 -11.54
CA ALA A 96 18.47 11.25 -11.42
C ALA A 96 17.02 11.19 -11.90
N VAL A 97 16.77 10.55 -13.05
CA VAL A 97 15.41 10.40 -13.60
C VAL A 97 14.56 9.50 -12.70
N ASP A 98 15.13 8.39 -12.24
CA ASP A 98 14.47 7.46 -11.30
C ASP A 98 14.04 8.16 -10.00
N ARG A 99 14.86 9.06 -9.45
CA ARG A 99 14.52 9.84 -8.25
C ARG A 99 13.42 10.88 -8.50
N VAL A 100 13.42 11.55 -9.65
CA VAL A 100 12.37 12.51 -10.03
C VAL A 100 11.04 11.78 -10.21
N LEU A 101 11.04 10.64 -10.90
CA LEU A 101 9.85 9.82 -11.02
C LEU A 101 9.41 9.26 -9.65
N GLY A 102 10.36 8.93 -8.78
CA GLY A 102 10.12 8.57 -7.39
C GLY A 102 9.42 9.68 -6.60
N LEU A 103 9.76 10.95 -6.83
CA LEU A 103 9.05 12.09 -6.23
C LEU A 103 7.57 12.09 -6.63
N VAL A 104 7.29 11.97 -7.92
CA VAL A 104 5.91 12.00 -8.47
C VAL A 104 5.12 10.81 -7.94
N PHE A 105 5.72 9.63 -7.97
CA PHE A 105 5.11 8.41 -7.44
C PHE A 105 4.85 8.51 -5.94
N GLY A 106 5.83 8.98 -5.17
CA GLY A 106 5.70 9.21 -3.74
C GLY A 106 4.61 10.22 -3.42
N ALA A 107 4.48 11.31 -4.17
CA ALA A 107 3.40 12.27 -4.02
C ALA A 107 2.03 11.63 -4.31
N ALA A 108 1.91 10.88 -5.42
CA ALA A 108 0.68 10.16 -5.77
C ALA A 108 0.29 9.13 -4.69
N ARG A 109 1.24 8.37 -4.16
CA ARG A 109 1.03 7.47 -3.02
C ARG A 109 0.53 8.24 -1.79
N GLY A 110 1.14 9.39 -1.49
CA GLY A 110 0.72 10.25 -0.39
C GLY A 110 -0.73 10.71 -0.55
N VAL A 111 -1.13 11.07 -1.77
CA VAL A 111 -2.52 11.43 -2.10
C VAL A 111 -3.47 10.27 -1.84
N VAL A 112 -3.13 9.06 -2.27
CA VAL A 112 -3.96 7.85 -2.04
C VAL A 112 -4.09 7.56 -0.54
N ILE A 113 -2.99 7.64 0.21
CA ILE A 113 -2.99 7.42 1.67
C ILE A 113 -3.91 8.42 2.36
N VAL A 114 -3.77 9.71 2.05
CA VAL A 114 -4.62 10.76 2.63
C VAL A 114 -6.07 10.58 2.22
N ALA A 115 -6.36 10.29 0.95
CA ALA A 115 -7.73 10.06 0.48
C ALA A 115 -8.40 8.93 1.26
N MET A 116 -7.69 7.81 1.46
CA MET A 116 -8.23 6.69 2.24
C MET A 116 -8.40 7.03 3.72
N ALA A 117 -7.46 7.79 4.31
CA ALA A 117 -7.58 8.27 5.69
C ALA A 117 -8.78 9.21 5.87
N VAL A 118 -8.98 10.16 4.95
CA VAL A 118 -10.14 11.07 4.94
C VAL A 118 -11.43 10.28 4.76
N TYR A 119 -11.45 9.26 3.88
CA TYR A 119 -12.62 8.40 3.74
C TYR A 119 -12.98 7.71 5.04
N LEU A 120 -12.02 7.04 5.68
CA LEU A 120 -12.25 6.35 6.95
C LEU A 120 -12.67 7.33 8.05
N ALA A 121 -12.06 8.51 8.11
CA ALA A 121 -12.44 9.55 9.07
C ALA A 121 -13.86 10.10 8.80
N ALA A 122 -14.29 10.18 7.53
CA ALA A 122 -15.64 10.60 7.17
C ALA A 122 -16.73 9.60 7.60
N LEU A 123 -16.36 8.35 7.93
CA LEU A 123 -17.26 7.35 8.52
C LEU A 123 -17.41 7.49 10.04
N THR A 124 -16.74 8.46 10.66
CA THR A 124 -16.79 8.75 12.11
C THR A 124 -17.51 10.07 12.35
N PRO A 125 -17.71 10.51 13.61
CA PRO A 125 -18.29 11.82 13.93
C PRO A 125 -17.41 13.04 13.55
N MET A 126 -16.17 12.83 13.09
CA MET A 126 -15.24 13.92 12.73
C MET A 126 -15.79 14.97 11.73
N PRO A 127 -16.68 14.64 10.77
CA PRO A 127 -17.27 15.64 9.88
C PRO A 127 -18.08 16.75 10.58
N GLU A 128 -18.53 16.52 11.80
CA GLU A 128 -19.28 17.52 12.60
C GLU A 128 -18.36 18.56 13.26
N ASP A 129 -17.06 18.28 13.36
CA ASP A 129 -16.10 19.16 14.02
C ASP A 129 -15.75 20.40 13.17
N SER A 130 -15.48 21.52 13.84
CA SER A 130 -15.10 22.78 13.18
C SER A 130 -13.84 22.65 12.33
N TRP A 131 -12.83 21.92 12.79
CA TRP A 131 -11.58 21.72 12.05
C TRP A 131 -11.78 20.90 10.76
N TRP A 132 -12.82 20.07 10.68
CA TRP A 132 -13.15 19.35 9.47
C TRP A 132 -13.80 20.28 8.44
N GLN A 133 -14.80 21.04 8.88
CA GLN A 133 -15.58 21.94 8.01
C GLN A 133 -14.75 23.14 7.51
N GLU A 134 -13.80 23.62 8.30
CA GLU A 134 -12.93 24.75 7.94
C GLU A 134 -11.75 24.35 7.03
N SER A 135 -11.50 23.05 6.84
CA SER A 135 -10.41 22.56 6.00
C SER A 135 -10.67 22.86 4.53
N ARG A 136 -9.63 23.30 3.81
CA ARG A 136 -9.72 23.53 2.36
C ARG A 136 -9.43 22.27 1.55
N LEU A 137 -8.67 21.33 2.12
CA LEU A 137 -8.20 20.14 1.40
C LEU A 137 -9.14 18.94 1.57
N ILE A 138 -9.78 18.77 2.73
CA ILE A 138 -10.61 17.60 3.03
C ILE A 138 -11.65 17.32 1.93
N GLY A 139 -12.40 18.35 1.48
CA GLY A 139 -13.42 18.17 0.44
C GLY A 139 -12.85 17.67 -0.92
N GLN A 140 -11.62 18.08 -1.26
CA GLN A 140 -10.95 17.58 -2.46
C GLN A 140 -10.57 16.11 -2.31
N PHE A 141 -10.04 15.73 -1.14
CA PHE A 141 -9.69 14.34 -0.83
C PHE A 141 -10.90 13.42 -0.69
N GLN A 142 -12.06 13.93 -0.26
CA GLN A 142 -13.32 13.17 -0.30
C GLN A 142 -13.72 12.83 -1.74
N THR A 143 -13.51 13.75 -2.69
CA THR A 143 -13.79 13.48 -4.11
C THR A 143 -12.86 12.41 -4.67
N VAL A 144 -11.56 12.50 -4.37
CA VAL A 144 -10.56 11.50 -4.77
C VAL A 144 -10.88 10.15 -4.15
N ALA A 145 -11.25 10.12 -2.87
CA ALA A 145 -11.67 8.90 -2.18
C ALA A 145 -12.89 8.25 -2.83
N GLY A 146 -13.92 9.04 -3.15
CA GLY A 146 -15.11 8.56 -3.84
C GLY A 146 -14.78 7.92 -5.19
N TRP A 147 -13.89 8.53 -5.96
CA TRP A 147 -13.38 7.96 -7.21
C TRP A 147 -12.65 6.63 -6.98
N LEU A 148 -11.75 6.55 -5.99
CA LEU A 148 -11.01 5.34 -5.66
C LEU A 148 -11.94 4.19 -5.25
N ILE A 149 -12.97 4.48 -4.46
CA ILE A 149 -13.94 3.48 -3.99
C ILE A 149 -14.86 3.02 -5.11
N GLY A 150 -15.18 3.89 -6.07
CA GLY A 150 -15.90 3.50 -7.28
C GLY A 150 -15.20 2.43 -8.12
N LEU A 151 -13.89 2.24 -7.94
CA LEU A 151 -13.12 1.15 -8.56
C LEU A 151 -13.25 -0.19 -7.81
N VAL A 152 -13.70 -0.14 -6.54
CA VAL A 152 -13.89 -1.33 -5.71
C VAL A 152 -15.24 -1.97 -6.05
N PRO A 153 -15.29 -3.28 -6.32
CA PRO A 153 -16.55 -3.99 -6.59
C PRO A 153 -17.59 -3.79 -5.48
N GLU A 154 -18.86 -3.64 -5.86
CA GLU A 154 -19.95 -3.32 -4.92
C GLU A 154 -20.12 -4.35 -3.79
N GLU A 155 -19.76 -5.60 -4.03
CA GLU A 155 -19.79 -6.70 -3.05
C GLU A 155 -18.90 -6.41 -1.83
N VAL A 156 -17.75 -5.77 -2.04
CA VAL A 156 -16.83 -5.37 -0.97
C VAL A 156 -17.35 -4.13 -0.25
N GLN A 157 -17.97 -3.21 -0.98
CA GLN A 157 -18.56 -1.99 -0.41
C GLN A 157 -19.73 -2.31 0.54
N ALA A 158 -20.60 -3.25 0.15
CA ALA A 158 -21.73 -3.70 0.97
C ALA A 158 -21.26 -4.34 2.29
N ARG A 159 -20.15 -5.08 2.25
CA ARG A 159 -19.60 -5.77 3.43
C ARG A 159 -18.96 -4.82 4.43
N VAL A 160 -18.28 -3.77 3.96
CA VAL A 160 -17.70 -2.73 4.83
C VAL A 160 -18.77 -1.90 5.53
N LYS A 161 -19.90 -1.61 4.87
CA LYS A 161 -21.03 -0.88 5.48
C LYS A 161 -21.82 -1.70 6.51
N SER A 162 -21.68 -3.02 6.49
CA SER A 162 -22.36 -3.93 7.41
C SER A 162 -21.57 -4.26 8.69
N LEU A 163 -20.32 -3.79 8.78
CA LEU A 163 -19.45 -3.88 9.96
C LEU A 163 -19.55 -2.60 10.78
#